data_AF-A0A2N1YNI5-F1
#
_entry.id   AF-A0A2N1YNI5-F1
#
_cell.length_a   1.000
_cell.length_b   1.000
_cell.length_c   1.000
_cell.angle_alpha   90.00
_cell.angle_beta   90.00
_cell.angle_gamma   90.00
#
_symmetry.space_group_name_H-M   'P 1'
#
loop_
_entity.id
_entity.type
_entity.pdbx_description
1 polymer ?
#
loop_
_entity_poly.entity_id
_entity_poly.type
_entity_poly.pdbx_seq_one_letter_code
_entity_poly.pdbx_strand_id
1 'polypeptide(L)'
;MFSPGQPQPLAALWVYEGDAVLNTVLEPGEEPVQEPFRSHAVRTGDTLWDLAGEFLGDPERWQEIWWLTPDLENPDLILPGQKINLEREQLERLMEIQREEEEARQAP
;
A
#
# COMPACT_ATOMS: atom_id res chain seq x y z
N MET A 1 -24.90 -35.69 4.25
CA MET A 1 -23.74 -36.28 3.56
C MET A 1 -23.05 -35.16 2.78
N PHE A 2 -21.76 -34.94 3.06
CA PHE A 2 -20.77 -34.15 2.32
C PHE A 2 -21.00 -32.64 2.07
N SER A 3 -20.24 -31.81 2.80
CA SER A 3 -19.42 -30.71 2.21
C SER A 3 -18.25 -31.36 1.45
N PRO A 4 -17.60 -30.78 0.40
CA PRO A 4 -16.86 -29.51 0.52
C PRO A 4 -16.68 -28.68 -0.78
N GLY A 5 -16.12 -27.46 -0.67
CA GLY A 5 -15.43 -26.83 -1.80
C GLY A 5 -15.50 -25.29 -1.94
N GLN A 6 -14.91 -24.56 -0.99
CA GLN A 6 -13.94 -23.45 -1.16
C GLN A 6 -14.19 -22.28 -2.17
N PRO A 7 -13.44 -21.15 -2.05
CA PRO A 7 -14.01 -19.82 -1.78
C PRO A 7 -14.01 -18.87 -2.98
N GLN A 8 -14.81 -17.80 -2.92
CA GLN A 8 -14.82 -16.73 -3.92
C GLN A 8 -13.89 -15.56 -3.51
N PRO A 9 -13.19 -14.91 -4.47
CA PRO A 9 -12.16 -13.88 -4.26
C PRO A 9 -12.74 -12.45 -4.12
N LEU A 10 -11.98 -11.53 -3.49
CA LEU A 10 -12.33 -10.10 -3.40
C LEU A 10 -11.46 -9.23 -4.34
N ALA A 11 -12.14 -8.44 -5.18
CA ALA A 11 -11.76 -7.16 -5.81
C ALA A 11 -10.69 -7.10 -6.94
N ALA A 12 -11.15 -6.93 -8.20
CA ALA A 12 -10.62 -6.01 -9.23
C ALA A 12 -11.60 -5.94 -10.44
N LEU A 13 -11.93 -4.72 -10.89
CA LEU A 13 -12.82 -4.43 -12.02
C LEU A 13 -12.37 -5.10 -13.33
N TRP A 14 -13.26 -5.87 -13.96
CA TRP A 14 -13.32 -6.03 -15.41
C TRP A 14 -14.78 -5.77 -15.84
N VAL A 15 -14.98 -4.82 -16.76
CA VAL A 15 -16.27 -4.63 -17.42
C VAL A 15 -16.45 -5.81 -18.38
N TYR A 16 -17.30 -6.78 -18.04
CA TYR A 16 -17.86 -7.73 -18.99
C TYR A 16 -19.29 -7.29 -19.32
N GLU A 17 -19.46 -6.89 -20.57
CA GLU A 17 -20.71 -6.67 -21.26
C GLU A 17 -21.53 -7.98 -21.26
N GLY A 18 -22.76 -7.97 -20.73
CA GLY A 18 -23.69 -9.09 -20.82
C GLY A 18 -24.38 -9.45 -19.51
N ASP A 19 -25.67 -9.10 -19.45
CA ASP A 19 -26.72 -9.61 -18.56
C ASP A 19 -26.40 -10.90 -17.77
N ALA A 20 -26.20 -10.79 -16.45
CA ALA A 20 -26.62 -11.77 -15.44
C ALA A 20 -26.09 -11.42 -14.03
N VAL A 21 -27.02 -11.08 -13.14
CA VAL A 21 -27.07 -11.38 -11.70
C VAL A 21 -25.77 -11.82 -10.99
N LEU A 22 -25.25 -11.02 -10.05
CA LEU A 22 -24.53 -11.54 -8.87
C LEU A 22 -24.65 -10.61 -7.66
N ASN A 23 -25.72 -10.87 -6.90
CA ASN A 23 -25.82 -10.87 -5.44
C ASN A 23 -25.07 -9.78 -4.63
N THR A 24 -25.67 -8.59 -4.58
CA THR A 24 -25.41 -7.58 -3.56
C THR A 24 -26.24 -7.90 -2.31
N VAL A 25 -25.69 -8.71 -1.40
CA VAL A 25 -26.05 -8.59 0.03
C VAL A 25 -25.19 -7.45 0.56
N LEU A 26 -25.81 -6.28 0.70
CA LEU A 26 -25.28 -5.17 1.51
C LEU A 26 -25.65 -5.47 2.95
N GLU A 27 -24.72 -5.95 3.75
CA GLU A 27 -24.85 -5.87 5.19
C GLU A 27 -24.62 -4.40 5.61
N PRO A 28 -25.59 -3.76 6.29
CA PRO A 28 -25.47 -2.36 6.67
C PRO A 28 -24.62 -2.24 7.94
N GLY A 29 -23.33 -1.92 7.84
CA GLY A 29 -22.53 -1.61 9.04
C GLY A 29 -21.01 -1.68 8.93
N GLU A 30 -20.42 -2.20 7.86
CA GLU A 30 -18.97 -2.16 7.67
C GLU A 30 -18.61 -0.91 6.86
N GLU A 31 -18.46 0.21 7.56
CA GLU A 31 -17.66 1.33 7.07
C GLU A 31 -16.30 0.74 6.62
N PRO A 32 -15.71 1.17 5.49
CA PRO A 32 -14.43 0.64 5.06
C PRO A 32 -13.46 0.86 6.22
N VAL A 33 -13.10 -0.22 6.92
CA VAL A 33 -12.11 -0.20 7.99
C VAL A 33 -10.89 0.37 7.31
N GLN A 34 -10.56 1.62 7.60
CA GLN A 34 -9.47 2.30 6.91
C GLN A 34 -8.25 1.47 7.23
N GLU A 35 -7.81 0.66 6.26
CA GLU A 35 -6.73 -0.27 6.50
C GLU A 35 -5.56 0.55 7.04
N PRO A 36 -4.97 0.14 8.18
CA PRO A 36 -3.90 0.91 8.79
C PRO A 36 -2.66 0.94 7.89
N PHE A 37 -2.69 0.25 6.75
CA PHE A 37 -1.65 0.19 5.75
C PHE A 37 -2.04 0.96 4.48
N ARG A 38 -1.07 1.66 3.88
CA ARG A 38 -1.06 1.96 2.46
C ARG A 38 -0.36 0.82 1.71
N SER A 39 -1.11 0.18 0.83
CA SER A 39 -0.61 -0.93 0.01
C SER A 39 -0.36 -0.44 -1.42
N HIS A 40 0.86 -0.60 -1.91
CA HIS A 40 1.22 -0.33 -3.31
C HIS A 40 1.62 -1.61 -4.02
N ALA A 41 1.03 -1.84 -5.20
CA ALA A 41 1.49 -2.90 -6.09
C ALA A 41 2.54 -2.32 -7.04
N VAL A 42 3.78 -2.74 -6.86
CA VAL A 42 4.92 -2.32 -7.69
C VAL A 42 4.60 -2.60 -9.15
N ARG A 43 4.79 -1.59 -10.00
CA ARG A 43 4.59 -1.66 -11.45
C ARG A 43 5.93 -1.75 -12.14
N THR A 44 5.93 -2.19 -13.40
CA THR A 44 7.17 -2.23 -14.18
C THR A 44 7.73 -0.83 -14.33
N GLY A 45 8.94 -0.62 -13.80
CA GLY A 45 9.62 0.69 -13.81
C GLY A 45 9.49 1.48 -12.51
N ASP A 46 8.69 1.02 -11.54
CA ASP A 46 8.69 1.60 -10.20
C ASP A 46 10.05 1.34 -9.53
N THR A 47 10.49 2.31 -8.73
CA THR A 47 11.68 2.22 -7.89
C THR A 47 11.31 2.63 -6.47
N LEU A 48 12.08 2.19 -5.47
CA LEU A 48 11.86 2.68 -4.11
C LEU A 48 12.01 4.21 -4.01
N TRP A 49 12.82 4.79 -4.90
CA TRP A 49 13.00 6.23 -5.05
C TRP A 49 11.68 6.93 -5.45
N ASP A 50 11.02 6.47 -6.52
CA ASP A 50 9.72 6.99 -6.93
C ASP A 50 8.65 6.78 -5.85
N LEU A 51 8.63 5.61 -5.22
CA LEU A 51 7.69 5.31 -4.14
C LEU A 51 7.91 6.23 -2.94
N ALA A 52 9.16 6.52 -2.57
CA ALA A 52 9.45 7.46 -1.50
C ALA A 52 9.03 8.89 -1.86
N GLY A 53 9.21 9.31 -3.11
CA GLY A 53 8.64 10.56 -3.60
C GLY A 53 7.11 10.61 -3.47
N GLU A 54 6.41 9.51 -3.78
CA GLU A 54 4.94 9.44 -3.70
C GLU A 54 4.41 9.36 -2.26
N PHE A 55 5.03 8.53 -1.42
CA PHE A 55 4.56 8.26 -0.06
C PHE A 55 5.10 9.25 0.97
N LEU A 56 6.40 9.55 0.93
CA LEU A 56 7.08 10.40 1.91
C LEU A 56 7.22 11.86 1.44
N GLY A 57 6.98 12.13 0.15
CA GLY A 57 7.23 13.43 -0.46
C GLY A 57 8.71 13.71 -0.76
N ASP A 58 9.60 12.81 -0.35
CA ASP A 58 11.04 12.93 -0.49
C ASP A 58 11.62 11.60 -1.00
N PRO A 59 12.16 11.59 -2.23
CA PRO A 59 12.65 10.37 -2.83
C PRO A 59 14.02 9.91 -2.28
N GLU A 60 14.79 10.79 -1.62
CA GLU A 60 16.07 10.41 -0.98
C GLU A 60 15.83 9.51 0.24
N ARG A 61 14.61 9.52 0.78
CA ARG A 61 14.18 8.67 1.92
C ARG A 61 13.68 7.28 1.52
N TRP A 62 14.03 6.81 0.32
CA TRP A 62 13.76 5.44 -0.13
C TRP A 62 14.24 4.37 0.85
N GLN A 63 15.30 4.65 1.62
CA GLN A 63 15.82 3.75 2.67
C GLN A 63 14.81 3.50 3.78
N GLU A 64 13.99 4.48 4.11
CA GLU A 64 12.95 4.34 5.14
C GLU A 64 11.89 3.36 4.68
N ILE A 65 11.40 3.50 3.44
CA ILE A 65 10.45 2.53 2.85
C ILE A 65 11.06 1.14 2.88
N TRP A 66 12.33 0.99 2.52
CA TRP A 66 13.00 -0.31 2.58
C TRP A 66 13.01 -0.90 4.00
N TRP A 67 13.33 -0.11 5.03
CA TRP A 67 13.29 -0.57 6.43
C TRP A 67 11.89 -0.94 6.92
N LEU A 68 10.86 -0.27 6.39
CA LEU A 68 9.47 -0.61 6.68
C LEU A 68 9.01 -1.87 5.94
N THR A 69 9.76 -2.34 4.94
CA THR A 69 9.42 -3.50 4.11
C THR A 69 10.38 -4.66 4.37
N PRO A 70 10.27 -5.38 5.51
CA PRO A 70 11.22 -6.43 5.90
C PRO A 70 11.28 -7.61 4.91
N ASP A 71 10.23 -7.82 4.12
CA ASP A 71 10.19 -8.82 3.03
C ASP A 71 11.11 -8.45 1.84
N LEU A 72 11.57 -7.21 1.74
CA LEU A 72 12.44 -6.75 0.68
C LEU A 72 13.90 -6.90 1.11
N GLU A 73 14.54 -8.00 0.71
CA GLU A 73 15.96 -8.25 1.04
C GLU A 73 16.92 -7.32 0.31
N ASN A 74 16.56 -6.87 -0.90
CA ASN A 74 17.39 -6.00 -1.73
C ASN A 74 16.54 -4.83 -2.26
N PRO A 75 16.91 -3.57 -1.94
CA PRO A 75 16.14 -2.39 -2.33
C PRO A 75 16.05 -2.20 -3.85
N ASP A 76 17.04 -2.67 -4.62
CA ASP A 76 17.04 -2.57 -6.09
C ASP A 76 16.24 -3.69 -6.78
N LEU A 77 15.82 -4.73 -6.04
CA LEU A 77 15.11 -5.88 -6.59
C LEU A 77 13.61 -5.85 -6.25
N ILE A 78 12.97 -4.70 -6.39
CA ILE A 78 11.50 -4.65 -6.36
C ILE A 78 10.94 -5.15 -7.69
N LEU A 79 10.10 -6.17 -7.63
CA LEU A 79 9.55 -6.82 -8.84
C LEU A 79 8.14 -6.31 -9.13
N PRO A 80 7.76 -6.15 -10.41
CA PRO A 80 6.40 -5.82 -10.78
C PRO A 80 5.43 -6.90 -10.26
N GLY A 81 4.37 -6.46 -9.59
CA GLY A 81 3.40 -7.30 -8.90
C GLY A 81 3.72 -7.56 -7.42
N GLN A 82 4.90 -7.18 -6.94
CA GLN A 82 5.21 -7.21 -5.51
C GLN A 82 4.36 -6.18 -4.77
N LYS A 83 3.85 -6.55 -3.60
CA LYS A 83 3.07 -5.64 -2.74
C LYS A 83 3.96 -5.07 -1.67
N ILE A 84 4.03 -3.76 -1.60
CA ILE A 84 4.64 -3.03 -0.50
C ILE A 84 3.52 -2.52 0.38
N ASN A 85 3.50 -2.96 1.64
CA ASN A 85 2.55 -2.52 2.64
C ASN A 85 3.25 -1.59 3.61
N LEU A 86 2.83 -0.34 3.68
CA LEU A 86 3.38 0.67 4.57
C LEU A 86 2.34 1.02 5.61
N GLU A 87 2.65 0.75 6.88
CA GLU A 87 1.83 1.19 8.00
C GLU A 87 1.70 2.72 7.98
N ARG A 88 0.47 3.22 7.96
CA ARG A 88 0.13 4.65 7.97
C ARG A 88 0.76 5.32 9.17
N GLU A 89 0.69 4.70 10.35
CA GLU A 89 1.28 5.27 11.57
C GLU A 89 2.80 5.47 11.42
N GLN A 90 3.49 4.53 10.76
CA GLN A 90 4.92 4.67 10.51
C GLN A 90 5.21 5.74 9.47
N LEU A 91 4.41 5.81 8.41
CA LEU A 91 4.52 6.86 7.40
C LEU A 91 4.33 8.26 8.00
N GLU A 92 3.29 8.42 8.81
CA GLU A 92 2.97 9.67 9.53
C GLU A 92 4.11 10.04 10.48
N ARG A 93 4.65 9.08 11.24
CA ARG A 93 5.82 9.30 12.10
C ARG A 93 7.03 9.78 11.30
N LEU A 94 7.31 9.15 10.15
CA LEU A 94 8.42 9.54 9.30
C LEU A 94 8.24 10.95 8.70
N MET A 95 7.01 11.36 8.41
CA MET A 95 6.70 12.73 7.98
C MET A 95 6.85 13.75 9.11
N GLU A 96 6.46 13.38 10.34
CA GLU A 96 6.63 14.23 11.52
C GLU A 96 8.11 14.47 11.81
N ILE A 97 8.92 13.41 11.81
CA ILE A 97 10.39 13.51 11.99
C ILE A 97 11.01 14.43 10.92
N GLN A 98 10.57 14.33 9.66
CA GLN A 98 11.04 15.23 8.60
C GLN A 98 10.69 16.69 8.89
N ARG A 99 9.45 16.96 9.29
CA ARG A 99 9.02 18.32 9.62
C ARG A 99 9.85 18.88 10.76
N GLU A 100 10.12 18.09 11.80
CA GLU A 100 10.96 18.48 12.93
C GLU A 100 12.42 18.74 12.50
N GLU A 101 13.00 17.86 11.69
CA GLU A 101 14.36 18.07 11.16
C GLU A 101 14.45 19.30 10.27
N GLU A 102 13.46 19.52 9.40
CA GLU A 102 13.41 20.66 8.50
C GLU A 102 13.25 21.96 9.28
N GLU A 103 12.37 21.98 10.29
CA GLU A 103 12.20 23.11 11.21
C GLU A 103 13.48 23.38 12.01
N ALA A 104 14.16 22.34 12.50
CA ALA A 104 15.44 22.46 13.20
C ALA A 104 16.56 22.98 12.29
N ARG A 105 16.58 22.58 11.01
CA ARG A 105 17.52 23.10 10.00
C ARG A 105 17.21 24.55 9.61
N GLN A 106 15.95 24.97 9.67
CA GLN A 106 15.51 26.34 9.35
C GLN A 106 15.52 27.28 10.56
N ALA A 107 15.72 26.77 11.78
CA ALA A 107 15.83 27.58 12.98
C ALA A 107 16.98 28.60 12.86
N PRO A 108 16.75 29.88 13.20
CA PRO A 108 17.72 30.97 13.01
C PRO A 108 18.90 30.93 14.00
#